data_AF-A0A349T095-F1
#
_entry.id   AF-A0A349T095-F1
#
_cell.length_a   1.000
_cell.length_b   1.000
_cell.length_c   1.000
_cell.angle_alpha   90.00
_cell.angle_beta   90.00
_cell.angle_gamma   90.00
#
_symmetry.space_group_name_H-M   'P 1'
#
loop_
_entity.id
_entity.type
_entity.pdbx_description
1 polymer ?
#
loop_
_entity_poly.entity_id
_entity_poly.type
_entity_poly.pdbx_seq_one_letter_code
_entity_poly.pdbx_strand_id
1 'polypeptide(L)'
;LKVAFGQDSIRDPWYPLGNGNMLRTLDVGLHACHMLGMGWIDRSLELITDNGAAALDLDEYGIEEGLPARCVVLQGQSPYEVLLGQLPVAASIRDGRVLINRQG
;
A
#
# COMPACT_ATOMS: atom_id res chain seq x y z
N LEU A 1 -10.99 -10.34 -12.55
CA LEU A 1 -10.98 -8.86 -12.54
C LEU A 1 -10.07 -8.42 -11.40
N LYS A 2 -9.13 -7.51 -11.63
CA LYS A 2 -8.34 -6.89 -10.56
C LYS A 2 -9.07 -5.65 -10.05
N VAL A 3 -9.07 -5.43 -8.74
CA VAL A 3 -9.73 -4.29 -8.07
C VAL A 3 -8.73 -3.65 -7.11
N ALA A 4 -8.64 -2.32 -7.11
CA ALA A 4 -7.73 -1.57 -6.27
C ALA A 4 -8.48 -0.53 -5.43
N PHE A 5 -7.91 -0.18 -4.28
CA PHE A 5 -8.38 0.94 -3.47
C PHE A 5 -7.58 2.21 -3.77
N GLY A 6 -8.29 3.34 -3.84
CA GLY A 6 -7.70 4.66 -4.00
C GLY A 6 -8.19 5.59 -2.88
N GLN A 7 -7.37 6.59 -2.52
CA GLN A 7 -7.74 7.56 -1.49
C GLN A 7 -8.77 8.60 -1.98
N ASP A 8 -8.86 8.80 -3.29
CA ASP A 8 -9.70 9.81 -3.98
C ASP A 8 -9.30 11.26 -3.64
N SER A 9 -9.53 11.70 -2.41
CA SER A 9 -9.43 13.09 -1.98
C SER A 9 -8.55 13.28 -0.74
N ILE A 10 -7.79 14.39 -0.71
CA ILE A 10 -7.02 14.82 0.47
C ILE A 10 -7.32 16.31 0.72
N ARG A 11 -8.07 16.59 1.79
CA ARG A 11 -8.39 17.94 2.26
C ARG A 11 -8.96 18.84 1.15
N ASP A 12 -9.96 18.33 0.45
CA ASP A 12 -10.65 19.02 -0.64
C ASP A 12 -12.17 19.18 -0.33
N PRO A 13 -12.98 19.77 -1.23
CA PRO A 13 -14.41 19.96 -1.00
C PRO A 13 -15.24 18.68 -0.77
N TRP A 14 -14.74 17.51 -1.20
CA TRP A 14 -15.44 16.23 -1.08
C TRP A 14 -14.99 15.43 0.15
N TYR A 15 -13.73 15.58 0.57
CA TYR A 15 -13.22 14.91 1.76
C TYR A 15 -12.25 15.81 2.57
N PRO A 16 -12.65 16.27 3.77
CA PRO A 16 -11.87 17.23 4.56
C PRO A 16 -10.65 16.61 5.27
N LEU A 17 -10.53 15.28 5.28
CA LEU A 17 -9.42 14.55 5.92
C LEU A 17 -8.44 14.02 4.85
N GLY A 18 -7.47 13.23 5.28
CA GLY A 18 -6.48 12.61 4.40
C GLY A 18 -5.05 13.04 4.70
N ASN A 19 -4.12 12.10 4.50
CA ASN A 19 -2.68 12.27 4.76
C ASN A 19 -1.79 11.45 3.80
N GLY A 20 -2.34 10.88 2.73
CA GLY A 20 -1.58 10.07 1.78
C GLY A 20 -1.28 8.62 2.24
N ASN A 21 -1.71 8.19 3.43
CA ASN A 21 -1.41 6.85 3.92
C ASN A 21 -2.37 5.80 3.31
N MET A 22 -1.86 5.00 2.38
CA MET A 22 -2.62 3.92 1.74
C MET A 22 -3.01 2.79 2.71
N LEU A 23 -2.28 2.56 3.80
CA LEU A 23 -2.65 1.54 4.81
C LEU A 23 -3.97 1.90 5.51
N ARG A 24 -4.27 3.20 5.66
CA ARG A 24 -5.55 3.67 6.21
C ARG A 24 -6.69 3.44 5.22
N THR A 25 -6.45 3.71 3.93
CA THR A 25 -7.44 3.43 2.87
C THR A 25 -7.75 1.93 2.80
N LEU A 26 -6.71 1.09 2.89
CA LEU A 26 -6.86 -0.36 2.92
C LEU A 26 -7.69 -0.82 4.12
N ASP A 27 -7.34 -0.38 5.33
CA ASP A 27 -8.04 -0.76 6.55
C ASP A 27 -9.54 -0.43 6.50
N VAL A 28 -9.88 0.81 6.10
CA VAL A 28 -11.28 1.23 5.93
C VAL A 28 -11.99 0.41 4.85
N GLY A 29 -11.31 0.14 3.72
CA GLY A 29 -11.86 -0.67 2.63
C GLY A 29 -12.17 -2.11 3.07
N LEU A 30 -11.27 -2.75 3.81
CA LEU A 30 -11.49 -4.12 4.32
C LEU A 30 -12.69 -4.18 5.26
N HIS A 31 -12.85 -3.19 6.15
CA HIS A 31 -14.03 -3.09 7.02
C HIS A 31 -15.31 -2.89 6.21
N ALA A 32 -15.33 -1.92 5.29
CA ALA A 32 -16.51 -1.59 4.49
C ALA A 32 -16.94 -2.73 3.55
N CYS A 33 -15.98 -3.51 3.04
CA CYS A 33 -16.24 -4.62 2.12
C CYS A 33 -16.39 -5.99 2.80
N HIS A 34 -16.41 -6.05 4.15
CA HIS A 34 -16.49 -7.29 4.92
C HIS A 34 -15.36 -8.30 4.62
N MET A 35 -14.15 -7.80 4.39
CA MET A 35 -12.95 -8.59 4.04
C MET A 35 -12.01 -8.81 5.24
N LEU A 36 -12.56 -8.95 6.44
CA LEU A 36 -11.78 -9.06 7.70
C LEU A 36 -11.42 -10.52 8.10
N GLY A 37 -11.68 -11.49 7.22
CA GLY A 37 -11.17 -12.85 7.43
C GLY A 37 -9.66 -12.93 7.19
N MET A 38 -8.93 -13.75 7.94
CA MET A 38 -7.46 -13.82 7.86
C MET A 38 -6.94 -14.06 6.43
N GLY A 39 -7.58 -14.95 5.66
CA GLY A 39 -7.17 -15.19 4.26
C GLY A 39 -7.37 -14.00 3.30
N TRP A 40 -8.20 -13.02 3.69
CA TRP A 40 -8.29 -11.73 2.99
C TRP A 40 -7.22 -10.76 3.48
N ILE A 41 -7.03 -10.65 4.79
CA ILE A 41 -6.03 -9.77 5.39
C ILE A 41 -4.62 -10.14 4.89
N ASP A 42 -4.28 -11.42 4.85
CA ASP A 42 -2.95 -11.91 4.43
C ASP A 42 -2.62 -11.61 2.96
N ARG A 43 -3.61 -11.24 2.13
CA ARG A 43 -3.41 -10.84 0.73
C ARG A 43 -3.73 -9.38 0.46
N SER A 44 -4.29 -8.69 1.44
CA SER A 44 -4.93 -7.37 1.27
C SER A 44 -4.02 -6.27 0.73
N LEU A 45 -2.69 -6.35 0.94
CA LEU A 45 -1.76 -5.37 0.38
C LEU A 45 -1.84 -5.29 -1.16
N GLU A 46 -2.22 -6.37 -1.85
CA GLU A 46 -2.40 -6.37 -3.31
C GLU A 46 -3.39 -5.30 -3.79
N LEU A 47 -4.38 -4.94 -2.95
CA LEU A 47 -5.40 -3.93 -3.25
C LEU A 47 -4.83 -2.51 -3.31
N ILE A 48 -3.62 -2.30 -2.77
CA ILE A 48 -2.89 -1.02 -2.79
C ILE A 48 -1.49 -1.15 -3.44
N THR A 49 -1.16 -2.32 -4.01
CA THR A 49 0.06 -2.58 -4.76
C THR A 49 -0.27 -3.12 -6.16
N ASP A 50 -0.28 -4.44 -6.36
CA ASP A 50 -0.30 -5.10 -7.66
C ASP A 50 -1.60 -4.85 -8.44
N ASN A 51 -2.73 -4.72 -7.74
CA ASN A 51 -3.99 -4.38 -8.40
C ASN A 51 -4.02 -2.91 -8.83
N GLY A 52 -3.36 -2.02 -8.07
CA GLY A 52 -3.19 -0.62 -8.45
C GLY A 52 -2.28 -0.47 -9.66
N ALA A 53 -1.16 -1.20 -9.68
CA ALA A 53 -0.25 -1.24 -10.82
C ALA A 53 -0.95 -1.76 -12.09
N ALA A 54 -1.75 -2.82 -11.96
CA ALA A 54 -2.54 -3.34 -13.08
C ALA A 54 -3.64 -2.38 -13.55
N ALA A 55 -4.27 -1.64 -12.64
CA ALA A 55 -5.27 -0.62 -13.02
C ALA A 55 -4.66 0.56 -13.80
N LEU A 56 -3.35 0.79 -13.61
CA LEU A 56 -2.58 1.84 -14.28
C LEU A 56 -1.78 1.33 -15.49
N ASP A 57 -1.90 0.04 -15.83
CA ASP A 57 -1.17 -0.61 -16.93
C ASP A 57 0.35 -0.43 -16.84
N LEU A 58 0.92 -0.65 -15.64
CA LEU A 58 2.36 -0.56 -15.42
C LEU A 58 3.08 -1.86 -15.80
N ASP A 59 4.00 -1.77 -16.76
CA ASP A 59 4.82 -2.91 -17.19
C ASP A 59 6.02 -3.21 -16.27
N GLU A 60 6.55 -2.18 -15.59
CA GLU A 60 7.76 -2.27 -14.76
C GLU A 60 7.44 -2.15 -13.25
N TYR A 61 6.62 -3.07 -12.73
CA TYR A 61 6.20 -3.08 -11.32
C TYR A 61 6.31 -4.48 -10.70
N GLY A 62 6.96 -4.56 -9.53
CA GLY A 62 7.12 -5.81 -8.79
C GLY A 62 8.47 -5.88 -8.08
N ILE A 63 8.68 -6.99 -7.36
CA ILE A 63 9.95 -7.33 -6.69
C ILE A 63 10.51 -8.59 -7.35
N GLU A 64 11.11 -8.41 -8.52
CA GLU A 64 11.66 -9.49 -9.34
C GLU A 64 12.99 -9.06 -9.97
N GLU A 65 13.85 -10.03 -10.30
CA GLU A 65 15.12 -9.75 -10.99
C GLU A 65 14.86 -9.15 -12.37
N GLY A 66 15.65 -8.13 -12.74
CA GLY A 66 15.51 -7.41 -14.01
C GLY A 66 14.56 -6.21 -13.96
N LEU A 67 13.71 -6.08 -12.93
CA LEU A 67 12.88 -4.89 -12.74
C LEU A 67 13.67 -3.72 -12.12
N PRO A 68 13.24 -2.46 -12.34
CA PRO A 68 13.82 -1.31 -11.65
C PRO A 68 13.76 -1.47 -10.13
N ALA A 69 14.86 -1.14 -9.44
CA ALA A 69 14.95 -1.24 -7.98
C ALA A 69 14.07 -0.19 -7.27
N ARG A 70 12.78 -0.48 -7.14
CA ARG A 70 11.74 0.38 -6.55
C ARG A 70 10.95 -0.41 -5.50
N CYS A 71 11.06 -0.04 -4.24
CA CYS A 71 10.32 -0.71 -3.17
C CYS A 71 10.12 0.21 -1.96
N VAL A 72 9.22 -0.22 -1.07
CA VAL A 72 9.05 0.37 0.25
C VAL A 72 9.30 -0.70 1.30
N VAL A 73 9.89 -0.30 2.43
CA VAL A 73 10.08 -1.15 3.60
C VAL A 73 9.05 -0.74 4.63
N LEU A 74 8.21 -1.68 5.03
CA LEU A 74 7.19 -1.51 6.07
C LEU A 74 7.65 -2.20 7.37
N GLN A 75 7.06 -1.81 8.49
CA GLN A 75 7.29 -2.42 9.79
C GLN A 75 6.22 -3.49 10.03
N GLY A 76 6.65 -4.73 10.26
CA GLY A 76 5.78 -5.89 10.45
C GLY A 76 6.31 -7.10 9.66
N GLN A 77 6.03 -8.31 10.14
CA GLN A 77 6.44 -9.57 9.52
C GLN A 77 5.36 -10.17 8.62
N SER A 78 4.15 -9.60 8.65
CA SER A 78 3.02 -10.05 7.83
C SER A 78 2.12 -8.86 7.43
N PRO A 79 1.30 -9.00 6.38
CA PRO A 79 0.27 -8.02 6.04
C PRO A 79 -0.65 -7.69 7.22
N TYR A 80 -0.99 -8.68 8.04
CA TYR A 80 -1.75 -8.49 9.27
C TYR A 80 -1.04 -7.54 10.25
N GLU A 81 0.24 -7.79 10.55
CA GLU A 81 1.02 -6.92 11.46
C GLU A 81 1.18 -5.50 10.91
N VAL A 82 1.42 -5.38 9.60
CA VAL A 82 1.53 -4.08 8.90
C VAL A 82 0.23 -3.29 9.01
N LEU A 83 -0.91 -3.94 8.75
CA LEU A 83 -2.25 -3.33 8.86
C LEU A 83 -2.59 -2.95 10.30
N LEU A 84 -2.31 -3.83 11.26
CA LEU A 84 -2.55 -3.58 12.68
C LEU A 84 -1.69 -2.41 13.19
N GLY A 85 -0.43 -2.35 12.77
CA GLY A 85 0.52 -1.34 13.23
C GLY A 85 0.28 0.05 12.66
N GLN A 86 -0.21 0.16 11.42
CA GLN A 86 -0.39 1.44 10.70
C GLN A 86 0.86 2.35 10.76
N LEU A 87 2.05 1.75 10.87
CA LEU A 87 3.28 2.49 11.09
C LEU A 87 3.73 3.20 9.81
N PRO A 88 4.41 4.36 9.92
CA PRO A 88 5.00 5.01 8.75
C PRO A 88 5.98 4.09 8.03
N VAL A 89 6.06 4.24 6.70
CA VAL A 89 7.05 3.57 5.85
C VAL A 89 8.46 3.75 6.43
N ALA A 90 9.17 2.67 6.72
CA ALA A 90 10.52 2.74 7.29
C ALA A 90 11.53 3.25 6.25
N ALA A 91 11.48 2.74 5.02
CA ALA A 91 12.32 3.21 3.94
C ALA A 91 11.59 3.21 2.60
N SER A 92 11.99 4.10 1.69
CA SER A 92 11.54 4.09 0.30
C SER A 92 12.75 4.16 -0.62
N ILE A 93 12.80 3.23 -1.56
CA ILE A 93 13.87 3.10 -2.54
C ILE A 93 13.26 3.33 -3.92
N ARG A 94 13.91 4.16 -4.74
CA ARG A 94 13.52 4.39 -6.13
C ARG A 94 14.76 4.40 -7.02
N ASP A 95 14.74 3.55 -8.05
CA ASP A 95 15.82 3.40 -9.03
C ASP A 95 17.19 3.23 -8.35
N GLY A 96 17.22 2.39 -7.30
CA GLY A 96 18.41 2.07 -6.52
C GLY A 96 18.85 3.14 -5.50
N ARG A 97 18.09 4.24 -5.36
CA ARG A 97 18.39 5.33 -4.41
C ARG A 97 17.43 5.31 -3.24
N VAL A 98 17.96 5.41 -2.02
CA VAL A 98 17.15 5.58 -0.82
C VAL A 98 16.63 7.02 -0.76
N LEU A 99 15.32 7.21 -0.92
CA LEU A 99 14.66 8.51 -0.86
C LEU A 99 14.22 8.85 0.56
N ILE A 100 13.79 7.84 1.31
CA ILE A 100 13.35 7.96 2.69
C ILE A 100 14.03 6.88 3.51
N ASN A 101 14.53 7.25 4.69
CA ASN A 101 15.01 6.33 5.70
C ASN A 101 14.63 6.89 7.09
N ARG A 102 13.68 6.24 7.75
CA ARG A 102 13.25 6.57 9.10
C ARG A 102 13.94 5.61 10.06
N GLN A 103 14.85 6.13 10.88
CA GLN A 103 15.41 5.36 12.00
C GLN A 103 14.30 5.15 13.04
N GLY A 104 14.14 3.90 13.48
CA GLY A 104 13.19 3.52 14.53
C GLY A 104 13.57 4.06 15.90
#